data_AF-A2C0S9-F1
#
_entry.id   AF-A2C0S9-F1
#
_cell.length_a   1.000
_cell.length_b   1.000
_cell.length_c   1.000
_cell.angle_alpha   90.00
_cell.angle_beta   90.00
_cell.angle_gamma   90.00
#
_symmetry.space_group_name_H-M   'P 1'
#
loop_
_entity.id
_entity.type
_entity.pdbx_description
1 polymer ?
#
loop_
_entity_poly.entity_id
_entity_poly.type
_entity_poly.pdbx_seq_one_letter_code
_entity_poly.pdbx_strand_id
1 'polypeptide(L)'
;MRIINFSSRWNYKNIYIINLFGLISKSPLQLSKSNDPIGENNDLITLKSLEFWRENNNCDLWLGWGDKGQLNGRDLKVLKLIKNFSNLKSNENNYSKRVLSLGLSKKGNPRHPLYMPNKSFLRRFDL
;
A
#
# COMPACT_ATOMS: atom_id res chain seq x y z
N MET A 1 6.27 13.65 10.71
CA MET A 1 5.66 12.53 9.96
C MET A 1 6.62 11.99 8.92
N ARG A 2 6.98 10.70 8.97
CA ARG A 2 8.00 10.13 8.07
C ARG A 2 7.55 10.06 6.60
N ILE A 3 6.28 9.72 6.37
CA ILE A 3 5.65 9.69 5.03
C ILE A 3 5.66 11.07 4.39
N ILE A 4 5.25 12.12 5.12
CA ILE A 4 5.29 13.51 4.62
C ILE A 4 6.70 13.92 4.20
N ASN A 5 7.72 13.60 5.01
CA ASN A 5 9.10 13.95 4.68
C ASN A 5 9.58 13.26 3.39
N PHE A 6 9.22 11.98 3.20
CA PHE A 6 9.50 11.27 1.96
C PHE A 6 8.80 11.92 0.76
N SER A 7 7.48 12.11 0.85
CA SER A 7 6.67 12.70 -0.21
C SER A 7 7.14 14.09 -0.61
N SER A 8 7.46 14.96 0.35
CA SER A 8 7.98 16.31 0.08
C SER A 8 9.30 16.25 -0.69
N ARG A 9 10.24 15.39 -0.28
CA ARG A 9 11.54 15.22 -0.97
C ARG A 9 11.41 14.68 -2.38
N TRP A 10 10.39 13.89 -2.65
CA TRP A 10 10.11 13.34 -3.97
C TRP A 10 9.14 14.21 -4.78
N ASN A 11 8.84 15.43 -4.31
CA ASN A 11 7.99 16.42 -4.96
C ASN A 11 6.51 15.99 -5.14
N TYR A 12 6.01 15.06 -4.31
CA TYR A 12 4.57 14.79 -4.20
C TYR A 12 3.88 15.91 -3.44
N LYS A 13 2.77 16.39 -3.99
CA LYS A 13 1.97 17.46 -3.39
C LYS A 13 0.85 16.94 -2.48
N ASN A 14 0.28 15.79 -2.84
CA ASN A 14 -0.85 15.19 -2.14
C ASN A 14 -0.49 13.76 -1.71
N ILE A 15 -1.06 13.33 -0.58
CA ILE A 15 -0.85 12.00 -0.02
C ILE A 15 -2.21 11.46 0.43
N TYR A 16 -2.55 10.26 -0.02
CA TYR A 16 -3.70 9.51 0.45
C TYR A 16 -3.19 8.24 1.13
N ILE A 17 -3.53 8.03 2.39
CA ILE A 17 -3.12 6.85 3.16
C ILE A 17 -4.33 5.96 3.36
N ILE A 18 -4.19 4.70 2.97
CA ILE A 18 -5.21 3.66 3.12
C ILE A 18 -4.61 2.58 4.00
N ASN A 19 -5.39 2.13 4.99
CA ASN A 19 -4.95 1.07 5.88
C ASN A 19 -5.30 -0.30 5.31
N LEU A 20 -4.46 -1.29 5.58
CA LEU A 20 -4.82 -2.69 5.30
C LEU A 20 -5.96 -3.18 6.20
N PHE A 21 -6.16 -2.56 7.35
CA PHE A 21 -7.10 -2.96 8.39
C PHE A 21 -7.90 -1.75 8.84
N GLY A 22 -9.21 -1.92 9.06
CA GLY A 22 -10.11 -0.88 9.55
C GLY A 22 -9.95 -0.64 11.05
N LEU A 23 -9.50 -1.64 11.82
CA LEU A 23 -9.19 -1.45 13.23
C LEU A 23 -7.89 -0.65 13.40
N ILE A 24 -8.03 0.60 13.89
CA ILE A 24 -6.91 1.46 14.21
C ILE A 24 -6.53 1.27 15.67
N SER A 25 -5.33 0.74 15.92
CA SER A 25 -4.80 0.58 17.28
C SER A 25 -3.33 0.98 17.37
N LYS A 26 -2.95 1.56 18.52
CA LYS A 26 -1.55 1.81 18.89
C LYS A 26 -0.80 0.51 19.20
N SER A 27 -1.52 -0.56 19.50
CA SER A 27 -0.95 -1.86 19.86
C SER A 27 -1.22 -2.90 18.76
N PRO A 28 -0.18 -3.38 18.06
CA PRO A 28 -0.32 -4.45 17.07
C PRO A 28 -0.96 -5.73 17.62
N LEU A 29 -0.84 -5.97 18.93
CA LEU A 29 -1.45 -7.11 19.62
C LEU A 29 -2.98 -7.04 19.65
N GLN A 30 -3.56 -5.83 19.66
CA GLN A 30 -5.01 -5.68 19.61
C GLN A 30 -5.55 -6.07 18.24
N LEU A 31 -4.79 -5.79 17.18
CA LEU A 31 -5.17 -6.18 15.83
C LEU A 31 -5.29 -7.70 15.68
N SER A 32 -4.32 -8.45 16.22
CA SER A 32 -4.34 -9.93 16.17
C SER A 32 -5.39 -10.58 17.06
N LYS A 33 -5.90 -9.85 18.06
CA LYS A 33 -6.94 -10.34 18.99
C LYS A 33 -8.36 -9.99 18.54
N SER A 34 -8.51 -9.16 17.52
CA SER A 34 -9.82 -8.80 16.98
C SER A 34 -10.39 -9.95 16.16
N ASN A 35 -11.69 -10.23 16.33
CA ASN A 35 -12.40 -11.18 15.48
C ASN A 35 -12.55 -10.67 14.04
N ASP A 36 -12.70 -9.35 13.88
CA ASP A 36 -12.70 -8.69 12.57
C ASP A 36 -11.76 -7.47 12.61
N PRO A 37 -10.46 -7.66 12.32
CA PRO A 37 -9.52 -6.53 12.23
C PRO A 37 -9.68 -5.75 10.93
N ILE A 38 -10.29 -6.34 9.89
CA ILE A 38 -10.43 -5.70 8.59
C ILE A 38 -11.55 -4.66 8.66
N GLY A 39 -12.69 -5.00 9.27
CA GLY A 39 -13.85 -4.13 9.36
C GLY A 39 -14.65 -4.10 8.05
N GLU A 40 -15.96 -3.96 8.18
CA GLU A 40 -16.95 -4.10 7.09
C GLU A 40 -16.65 -3.22 5.86
N ASN A 41 -16.24 -1.97 6.08
CA ASN A 41 -16.08 -0.99 5.00
C ASN A 41 -14.66 -0.92 4.40
N ASN A 42 -13.68 -1.61 4.99
CA ASN A 42 -12.29 -1.41 4.60
C ASN A 42 -11.99 -1.94 3.19
N ASP A 43 -12.67 -3.02 2.79
CA ASP A 43 -12.58 -3.53 1.42
C ASP A 43 -13.18 -2.55 0.41
N LEU A 44 -14.33 -1.94 0.73
CA LEU A 44 -14.95 -0.93 -0.12
C LEU A 44 -14.05 0.30 -0.30
N ILE A 45 -13.44 0.79 0.78
CA ILE A 45 -12.50 1.92 0.73
C ILE A 45 -11.27 1.57 -0.11
N THR A 46 -10.74 0.35 0.05
CA THR A 46 -9.61 -0.15 -0.74
C THR A 46 -9.95 -0.15 -2.24
N LEU A 47 -11.12 -0.67 -2.61
CA LEU A 47 -11.58 -0.72 -4.02
C LEU A 47 -11.70 0.69 -4.62
N LYS A 48 -12.43 1.60 -3.96
CA LYS A 48 -12.60 2.99 -4.43
C LYS A 48 -11.26 3.71 -4.60
N SER A 49 -10.31 3.43 -3.71
CA SER A 49 -8.97 4.03 -3.80
C SER A 49 -8.15 3.50 -4.97
N LEU A 50 -8.27 2.20 -5.27
CA LEU A 50 -7.62 1.59 -6.43
C LEU A 50 -8.26 2.05 -7.76
N GLU A 51 -9.58 2.24 -7.78
CA GLU A 51 -10.29 2.87 -8.91
C GLU A 51 -9.76 4.28 -9.17
N PHE A 52 -9.71 5.11 -8.13
CA PHE A 52 -9.13 6.45 -8.21
C PHE A 52 -7.68 6.42 -8.71
N TRP A 53 -6.82 5.60 -8.11
CA TRP A 53 -5.42 5.48 -8.52
C TRP A 53 -5.27 5.06 -10.00
N ARG A 54 -6.12 4.14 -10.47
CA ARG A 54 -6.12 3.68 -11.87
C ARG A 54 -6.50 4.81 -12.83
N GLU A 55 -7.48 5.62 -12.46
CA GLU A 55 -8.01 6.70 -13.32
C GLU A 55 -7.09 7.94 -13.33
N ASN A 56 -6.18 8.06 -12.37
CA ASN A 56 -5.28 9.19 -12.25
C ASN A 56 -3.84 8.81 -12.63
N ASN A 57 -3.42 9.14 -13.85
CA ASN A 57 -2.08 8.81 -14.36
C ASN A 57 -0.92 9.44 -13.57
N ASN A 58 -1.15 10.60 -12.94
CA ASN A 58 -0.16 11.32 -12.12
C ASN A 58 -0.15 10.88 -10.64
N CYS A 59 -0.71 9.70 -10.33
CA CYS A 59 -0.77 9.15 -8.99
C CYS A 59 0.00 7.82 -8.92
N ASP A 60 1.02 7.74 -8.08
CA ASP A 60 1.72 6.49 -7.79
C ASP A 60 1.09 5.78 -6.60
N LEU A 61 1.11 4.45 -6.64
CA LEU A 61 0.65 3.59 -5.55
C LEU A 61 1.86 3.12 -4.74
N TRP A 62 1.96 3.56 -3.49
CA TRP A 62 3.05 3.17 -2.60
C TRP A 62 2.59 2.11 -1.58
N LEU A 63 3.16 0.91 -1.68
CA LEU A 63 2.99 -0.16 -0.72
C LEU A 63 4.02 -0.04 0.43
N GLY A 64 3.54 -0.09 1.67
CA GLY A 64 4.38 0.16 2.85
C GLY A 64 3.84 -0.44 4.15
N TRP A 65 3.15 -1.59 4.09
CA TRP A 65 2.50 -2.18 5.28
C TRP A 65 3.43 -3.04 6.15
N GLY A 66 4.58 -3.49 5.65
CA GLY A 66 5.52 -4.35 6.39
C GLY A 66 4.97 -5.75 6.70
N ASP A 67 5.75 -6.56 7.41
CA ASP A 67 5.43 -7.99 7.63
C ASP A 67 4.14 -8.21 8.44
N LYS A 68 3.69 -7.22 9.21
CA LYS A 68 2.43 -7.33 9.96
C LYS A 68 1.19 -7.24 9.06
N GLY A 69 1.34 -6.80 7.81
CA GLY A 69 0.27 -6.85 6.81
C GLY A 69 -0.20 -8.26 6.47
N GLN A 70 0.61 -9.28 6.79
CA GLN A 70 0.30 -10.70 6.56
C GLN A 70 -0.77 -11.26 7.49
N LEU A 71 -1.19 -10.52 8.51
CA LEU A 71 -2.23 -10.97 9.44
C LEU A 71 -3.46 -11.42 8.63
N ASN A 72 -3.87 -12.67 8.84
CA ASN A 72 -4.99 -13.34 8.16
C ASN A 72 -4.89 -13.31 6.61
N GLY A 73 -3.69 -13.24 6.04
CA GLY A 73 -3.47 -13.22 4.58
C GLY A 73 -3.99 -11.94 3.91
N ARG A 74 -4.14 -10.85 4.68
CA ARG A 74 -4.71 -9.59 4.18
C ARG A 74 -3.92 -8.97 3.05
N ASP A 75 -2.59 -8.97 3.17
CA ASP A 75 -1.66 -8.53 2.13
C ASP A 75 -1.91 -9.23 0.79
N LEU A 76 -2.07 -10.56 0.79
CA LEU A 76 -2.32 -11.35 -0.42
C LEU A 76 -3.64 -10.96 -1.09
N LYS A 77 -4.70 -10.73 -0.30
CA LYS A 77 -5.99 -10.27 -0.82
C LYS A 77 -5.86 -8.91 -1.50
N VAL A 78 -5.16 -7.96 -0.87
CA VAL A 78 -4.95 -6.62 -1.42
C VAL A 78 -4.02 -6.63 -2.64
N LEU A 79 -2.95 -7.42 -2.63
CA LEU A 79 -2.07 -7.60 -3.79
C LEU A 79 -2.82 -8.16 -5.00
N LYS A 80 -3.71 -9.15 -4.78
CA LYS A 80 -4.58 -9.69 -5.85
C LYS A 80 -5.48 -8.61 -6.44
N LEU A 81 -6.07 -7.74 -5.60
CA LEU A 81 -6.85 -6.60 -6.09
C LEU A 81 -5.98 -5.66 -6.93
N ILE A 82 -4.81 -5.23 -6.41
CA ILE A 82 -3.91 -4.32 -7.13
C ILE A 82 -3.51 -4.91 -8.50
N LYS A 83 -3.20 -6.21 -8.56
CA LYS A 83 -2.85 -6.93 -9.80
C LYS A 83 -4.00 -6.92 -10.79
N ASN A 84 -5.22 -7.22 -10.34
CA ASN A 84 -6.41 -7.15 -11.20
C ASN A 84 -6.60 -5.73 -11.76
N PHE A 85 -6.48 -4.70 -10.94
CA PHE A 85 -6.62 -3.31 -11.38
C PHE A 85 -5.50 -2.87 -12.34
N SER A 86 -4.29 -3.41 -12.18
CA SER A 86 -3.14 -3.09 -13.03
C SER A 86 -3.21 -3.74 -14.41
N ASN A 87 -3.87 -4.91 -14.53
CA ASN A 87 -3.93 -5.69 -15.77
C ASN A 87 -5.09 -5.31 -16.72
N LEU A 88 -6.06 -4.49 -16.29
CA LEU A 88 -7.31 -4.24 -17.03
C LEU A 88 -7.17 -3.37 -18.31
N LYS A 89 -6.00 -2.79 -18.62
CA LYS A 89 -5.76 -2.11 -19.90
C LYS A 89 -4.35 -2.42 -20.41
N SER A 90 -4.26 -3.34 -21.38
CA SER A 90 -3.01 -3.88 -21.91
C SER A 90 -2.28 -3.01 -22.93
N ASN A 91 -2.81 -1.87 -23.37
CA ASN A 91 -2.29 -1.29 -24.64
C ASN A 91 -1.54 0.04 -24.56
N GLU A 92 -1.63 0.87 -23.51
CA GLU A 92 -0.90 2.18 -23.55
C GLU A 92 -0.33 2.67 -22.21
N ASN A 93 -0.89 2.28 -21.06
CA ASN A 93 -0.48 2.79 -19.76
C ASN A 93 0.13 1.67 -18.91
N ASN A 94 1.42 1.79 -18.62
CA ASN A 94 2.21 0.78 -17.91
C ASN A 94 1.93 0.84 -16.38
N TYR A 95 0.68 0.58 -15.97
CA TYR A 95 0.19 0.76 -14.60
C TYR A 95 1.03 0.01 -13.55
N SER A 96 1.53 -1.17 -13.88
CA SER A 96 2.42 -1.96 -13.03
C SER A 96 3.78 -1.28 -12.74
N LYS A 97 4.18 -0.26 -13.51
CA LYS A 97 5.37 0.55 -13.21
C LYS A 97 5.13 1.57 -12.10
N ARG A 98 3.87 1.89 -11.79
CA ARG A 98 3.46 2.90 -10.79
C ARG A 98 3.09 2.27 -9.44
N VAL A 99 3.26 0.96 -9.29
CA VAL A 99 3.18 0.29 -8.00
C VAL A 99 4.58 0.21 -7.43
N LEU A 100 4.78 0.89 -6.30
CA LEU A 100 6.08 1.21 -5.75
C LEU A 100 6.19 0.77 -4.29
N SER A 101 7.42 0.57 -3.82
CA SER A 101 7.73 0.31 -2.42
C SER A 101 9.09 0.90 -2.04
N LEU A 102 9.41 0.91 -0.75
CA LEU A 102 10.76 1.22 -0.27
C LEU A 102 11.68 -0.03 -0.24
N GLY A 103 11.36 -1.04 -1.05
CA GLY A 103 12.00 -2.34 -1.06
C GLY A 103 11.27 -3.38 -0.24
N LEU A 104 11.81 -4.60 -0.20
CA LEU A 104 11.19 -5.76 0.42
C LEU A 104 11.86 -6.16 1.73
N SER A 105 11.07 -6.70 2.66
CA SER A 105 11.56 -7.40 3.85
C SER A 105 12.15 -8.75 3.47
N LYS A 106 12.75 -9.45 4.43
CA LYS A 106 13.21 -10.84 4.24
C LYS A 106 12.06 -11.81 3.89
N LYS A 107 10.83 -11.46 4.28
CA LYS A 107 9.61 -12.23 3.98
C LYS A 107 8.93 -11.82 2.66
N GLY A 108 9.55 -10.92 1.89
CA GLY A 108 8.99 -10.44 0.63
C GLY A 108 7.92 -9.36 0.75
N ASN A 109 7.66 -8.82 1.95
CA ASN A 109 6.65 -7.75 2.12
C ASN A 109 7.24 -6.36 1.84
N PRO A 110 6.45 -5.40 1.35
CA PRO A 110 6.90 -4.02 1.18
C PRO A 110 7.30 -3.42 2.54
N ARG A 111 8.50 -2.86 2.63
CA ARG A 111 9.05 -2.34 3.88
C ARG A 111 8.21 -1.16 4.40
N HIS A 112 7.91 -1.21 5.69
CA HIS A 112 7.15 -0.15 6.34
C HIS A 112 8.00 1.14 6.44
N PRO A 113 7.46 2.32 6.08
CA PRO A 113 8.22 3.57 6.02
C PRO A 113 8.95 3.91 7.31
N LEU A 114 8.35 3.57 8.47
CA LEU A 114 8.92 3.77 9.82
C LEU A 114 10.36 3.26 9.96
N TYR A 115 10.72 2.17 9.27
CA TYR A 115 12.01 1.52 9.40
C TYR A 115 13.01 1.87 8.28
N MET A 116 12.63 2.77 7.36
CA MET A 116 13.43 3.06 6.16
C MET A 116 14.23 4.36 6.29
N PRO A 117 15.55 4.38 6.05
CA PRO A 117 16.36 5.60 6.15
C PRO A 117 15.76 6.77 5.35
N ASN A 118 15.95 8.01 5.81
CA ASN A 118 15.40 9.18 5.11
C ASN A 118 15.85 9.29 3.65
N LYS A 119 17.05 8.77 3.32
CA LYS A 119 17.59 8.70 1.95
C LYS A 119 16.98 7.61 1.07
N SER A 120 16.00 6.86 1.56
CA SER A 120 15.30 5.86 0.76
C SER A 120 14.51 6.54 -0.36
N PHE A 121 14.33 5.80 -1.45
CA PHE A 121 13.52 6.22 -2.60
C PHE A 121 12.59 5.08 -2.99
N LEU A 122 11.45 5.45 -3.57
CA LEU A 122 10.51 4.50 -4.14
C LEU A 122 11.17 3.72 -5.28
N ARG A 123 10.87 2.43 -5.32
CA ARG A 123 11.30 1.49 -6.35
C ARG A 123 10.09 0.70 -6.81
N ARG A 124 10.11 0.25 -8.05
CA ARG A 124 9.07 -0.63 -8.60
C ARG A 124 8.87 -1.84 -7.69
N PHE A 125 7.60 -2.17 -7.47
CA PHE A 125 7.16 -3.37 -6.80
C PHE A 125 6.57 -4.32 -7.84
N ASP A 126 7.11 -5.53 -7.92
CA ASP A 126 6.66 -6.54 -8.86
C ASP A 126 5.49 -7.34 -8.25
N LEU A 127 4.37 -7.43 -8.98
CA LEU A 127 3.08 -8.00 -8.57
C LEU A 127 2.85 -9.45 -9.03
#